data_AF-A0A524G0T0-F1
#
_entry.id   AF-A0A524G0T0-F1
#
_cell.length_a   1.000
_cell.length_b   1.000
_cell.length_c   1.000
_cell.angle_alpha   90.00
_cell.angle_beta   90.00
_cell.angle_gamma   90.00
#
_symmetry.space_group_name_H-M   'P 1'
#
loop_
_entity.id
_entity.type
_entity.pdbx_description
1 polymer ?
#
loop_
_entity_poly.entity_id
_entity_poly.type
_entity_poly.pdbx_seq_one_letter_code
_entity_poly.pdbx_strand_id
1 'polypeptide(L)'
;MPELSDIRNDAPTCKEYIDTMSPMYKAGFLRSKDGYNLNTDAITKLNDFAKDYHIVVIFADWCGDARKAVPVLSLIEQATEMKIIALGGMTKPPYGSDKFWAVPPSPVEVDIFGITSSPTILIFNSDGIEIGRIKTRPKMEPTLEQEIVKIIEDSQG
;
A
#
# COMPACT_ATOMS: atom_id res chain seq x y z
N MET A 1 7.15 5.27 18.15
CA MET A 1 6.94 4.28 17.07
C MET A 1 7.10 5.02 15.76
N PRO A 2 7.37 4.36 14.62
CA PRO A 2 7.29 5.02 13.32
C PRO A 2 5.91 5.65 13.12
N GLU A 3 5.88 6.83 12.52
CA GLU A 3 4.69 7.65 12.30
C GLU A 3 4.61 8.06 10.82
N LEU A 4 3.45 8.58 10.40
CA LEU A 4 3.25 9.03 9.02
C LEU A 4 4.30 10.07 8.58
N SER A 5 4.79 10.90 9.50
CA SER A 5 5.84 11.90 9.23
C SER A 5 7.20 11.29 8.86
N ASP A 6 7.42 10.01 9.11
CA ASP A 6 8.64 9.30 8.68
C ASP A 6 8.59 8.88 7.20
N ILE A 7 7.45 9.05 6.53
CA ILE A 7 7.32 8.87 5.08
C ILE A 7 7.89 10.10 4.37
N ARG A 8 8.76 9.89 3.38
CA ARG A 8 9.31 11.00 2.59
C ARG A 8 8.20 11.82 1.89
N ASN A 9 8.37 13.14 1.89
CA ASN A 9 7.36 14.08 1.37
C ASN A 9 7.20 14.05 -0.16
N ASP A 10 8.21 13.57 -0.89
CA ASP A 10 8.23 13.46 -2.36
C ASP A 10 7.72 12.11 -2.87
N ALA A 11 7.16 11.27 -2.00
CA ALA A 11 6.64 9.97 -2.38
C ALA A 11 5.44 10.11 -3.35
N PRO A 12 5.44 9.38 -4.47
CA PRO A 12 4.33 9.40 -5.42
C PRO A 12 3.12 8.66 -4.87
N THR A 13 1.96 8.92 -5.45
CA THR A 13 0.77 8.11 -5.19
C THR A 13 0.76 6.79 -5.96
N CYS A 14 -0.18 5.88 -5.66
CA CYS A 14 -0.33 4.63 -6.40
C CYS A 14 -0.55 4.87 -7.91
N LYS A 15 -1.41 5.82 -8.28
CA LYS A 15 -1.63 6.19 -9.68
C LYS A 15 -0.34 6.68 -10.33
N GLU A 16 0.34 7.65 -9.72
CA GLU A 16 1.58 8.22 -10.25
C GLU A 16 2.71 7.18 -10.37
N TYR A 17 2.82 6.28 -9.39
CA TYR A 17 3.82 5.23 -9.39
C TYR A 17 3.58 4.23 -10.53
N ILE A 18 2.35 3.77 -10.74
CA ILE A 18 2.03 2.85 -11.85
C ILE A 18 2.33 3.52 -13.20
N ASP A 19 2.10 4.82 -13.33
CA ASP A 19 2.36 5.56 -14.56
C ASP A 19 3.85 5.68 -14.89
N THR A 20 4.70 5.74 -13.86
CA THR A 20 6.15 5.99 -14.01
C THR A 20 7.02 4.75 -13.80
N MET A 21 6.46 3.63 -13.32
CA MET A 21 7.22 2.42 -13.06
C MET A 21 7.82 1.80 -14.33
N SER A 22 8.84 0.95 -14.14
CA SER A 22 9.51 0.26 -15.25
C SER A 22 8.51 -0.47 -16.17
N PRO A 23 8.63 -0.33 -17.50
CA PRO A 23 7.77 -1.03 -18.46
C PRO A 23 7.73 -2.55 -18.26
N MET A 24 8.80 -3.13 -17.72
CA MET A 24 8.89 -4.56 -17.40
C MET A 24 7.77 -5.03 -16.47
N TYR A 25 7.35 -4.20 -15.51
CA TYR A 25 6.33 -4.55 -14.52
C TYR A 25 4.97 -3.91 -14.82
N LYS A 26 4.97 -2.71 -15.44
CA LYS A 26 3.78 -1.89 -15.68
C LYS A 26 2.62 -2.63 -16.31
N ALA A 27 2.86 -3.43 -17.36
CA ALA A 27 1.81 -4.16 -18.05
C ALA A 27 1.05 -5.15 -17.15
N GLY A 28 1.72 -5.73 -16.14
CA GLY A 28 1.07 -6.61 -15.17
C GLY A 28 0.13 -5.85 -14.24
N PHE A 29 0.56 -4.69 -13.74
CA PHE A 29 -0.26 -3.84 -12.86
C PHE A 29 -1.47 -3.29 -13.60
N LEU A 30 -1.30 -2.80 -14.84
CA LEU A 30 -2.41 -2.29 -15.66
C LEU A 30 -3.46 -3.37 -15.95
N ARG A 31 -3.03 -4.58 -16.36
CA ARG A 31 -4.00 -5.69 -16.57
C ARG A 31 -4.80 -6.03 -15.31
N SER A 32 -4.14 -6.05 -14.15
CA SER A 32 -4.83 -6.28 -12.88
C SER A 32 -5.78 -5.15 -12.51
N LYS A 33 -5.44 -3.90 -12.86
CA LYS A 33 -6.32 -2.73 -12.72
C LYS A 33 -7.58 -2.87 -13.57
N ASP A 34 -7.41 -3.14 -14.86
CA ASP A 34 -8.51 -3.18 -15.85
C ASP A 34 -9.50 -4.32 -15.56
N GLY A 35 -9.03 -5.41 -14.94
CA GLY A 35 -9.85 -6.57 -14.62
C GLY A 35 -10.53 -6.53 -13.25
N TYR A 36 -10.35 -5.47 -12.45
CA TYR A 36 -10.87 -5.41 -11.08
C TYR A 36 -12.09 -4.48 -10.97
N ASN A 37 -13.12 -4.94 -10.26
CA ASN A 37 -14.28 -4.13 -9.91
C ASN A 37 -14.27 -3.91 -8.40
N LEU A 38 -14.28 -2.64 -7.99
CA LEU A 38 -14.31 -2.26 -6.58
C LEU A 38 -15.64 -2.64 -5.93
N ASN A 39 -15.60 -3.04 -4.66
CA ASN A 39 -16.79 -3.15 -3.82
C ASN A 39 -17.34 -1.75 -3.49
N THR A 40 -18.51 -1.42 -4.03
CA THR A 40 -19.12 -0.08 -3.92
C THR A 40 -19.44 0.33 -2.49
N ASP A 41 -19.83 -0.63 -1.64
CA ASP A 41 -20.19 -0.35 -0.24
C ASP A 41 -18.93 0.02 0.56
N ALA A 42 -17.83 -0.71 0.33
CA ALA A 42 -16.53 -0.39 0.92
C ALA A 42 -16.01 0.96 0.44
N ILE A 43 -16.11 1.26 -0.85
CA ILE A 43 -15.70 2.56 -1.41
C ILE A 43 -16.48 3.72 -0.81
N THR A 44 -17.79 3.55 -0.62
CA THR A 44 -18.63 4.58 0.01
C THR A 44 -18.11 4.91 1.41
N LYS A 45 -17.81 3.90 2.23
CA LYS A 45 -17.24 4.09 3.56
C LYS A 45 -15.82 4.69 3.52
N LEU A 46 -14.96 4.23 2.62
CA LEU A 46 -13.60 4.77 2.48
C LEU A 46 -13.61 6.24 2.08
N ASN A 47 -14.59 6.67 1.29
CA ASN A 47 -14.75 8.07 0.95
C ASN A 47 -15.08 8.93 2.18
N ASP A 48 -15.89 8.43 3.11
CA ASP A 48 -16.19 9.11 4.38
C ASP A 48 -14.92 9.20 5.26
N PHE A 49 -14.04 8.21 5.19
CA PHE A 49 -12.76 8.18 5.93
C PHE A 49 -11.64 8.96 5.25
N ALA A 50 -11.86 9.52 4.06
CA ALA A 50 -10.75 9.95 3.20
C ALA A 50 -9.91 11.10 3.75
N LYS A 51 -10.49 11.91 4.65
CA LYS A 51 -9.85 13.09 5.23
C LYS A 51 -9.09 12.79 6.52
N ASP A 52 -9.46 11.72 7.21
CA ASP A 52 -8.97 11.40 8.55
C ASP A 52 -7.98 10.24 8.56
N TYR A 53 -7.82 9.53 7.44
CA TYR A 53 -6.95 8.36 7.35
C TYR A 53 -6.02 8.43 6.14
N HIS A 54 -4.79 7.95 6.35
CA HIS A 54 -3.74 7.93 5.34
C HIS A 54 -3.28 6.50 5.09
N ILE A 55 -3.06 6.16 3.82
CA ILE A 55 -2.64 4.81 3.42
C ILE A 55 -1.30 4.90 2.70
N VAL A 56 -0.37 4.03 3.09
CA VAL A 56 0.95 3.90 2.48
C VAL A 56 1.16 2.44 2.10
N VAL A 57 1.56 2.18 0.86
CA VAL A 57 1.96 0.84 0.42
C VAL A 57 3.44 0.78 0.10
N ILE A 58 4.15 -0.17 0.72
CA ILE A 58 5.56 -0.45 0.47
C ILE A 58 5.70 -1.82 -0.18
N PHE A 59 6.36 -1.90 -1.34
CA PHE A 59 6.34 -3.13 -2.15
C PHE A 59 7.55 -3.31 -3.09
N ALA A 60 7.73 -4.56 -3.54
CA ALA A 60 8.63 -4.92 -4.62
C ALA A 60 7.86 -5.03 -5.94
N ASP A 61 8.34 -4.38 -6.99
CA ASP A 61 7.63 -4.30 -8.29
C ASP A 61 7.44 -5.68 -8.95
N TRP A 62 8.37 -6.60 -8.70
CA TRP A 62 8.33 -7.97 -9.20
C TRP A 62 7.43 -8.89 -8.37
N CYS A 63 6.82 -8.42 -7.27
CA CYS A 63 5.98 -9.23 -6.40
C CYS A 63 4.60 -9.48 -7.04
N GLY A 64 4.17 -10.75 -7.06
CA GLY A 64 2.86 -11.14 -7.58
C GLY A 64 1.69 -10.61 -6.76
N ASP A 65 1.81 -10.52 -5.44
CA ASP A 65 0.77 -9.96 -4.58
C ASP A 65 0.70 -8.44 -4.71
N ALA A 66 1.83 -7.76 -4.94
CA ALA A 66 1.85 -6.31 -5.16
C ALA A 66 1.13 -5.94 -6.46
N ARG A 67 1.31 -6.75 -7.52
CA ARG A 67 0.56 -6.63 -8.77
C ARG A 67 -0.96 -6.78 -8.60
N LYS A 68 -1.43 -7.40 -7.52
CA LYS A 68 -2.86 -7.50 -7.21
C LYS A 68 -3.32 -6.34 -6.35
N ALA A 69 -2.56 -5.98 -5.32
CA ALA A 69 -2.99 -4.99 -4.33
C ALA A 69 -2.83 -3.53 -4.82
N VAL A 70 -1.68 -3.17 -5.40
CA VAL A 70 -1.39 -1.76 -5.75
C VAL A 70 -2.33 -1.23 -6.84
N PRO A 71 -2.73 -2.02 -7.87
CA PRO A 71 -3.77 -1.58 -8.80
C PRO A 71 -5.10 -1.29 -8.12
N VAL A 72 -5.53 -2.11 -7.15
CA VAL A 72 -6.76 -1.88 -6.38
C VAL A 72 -6.65 -0.59 -5.57
N LEU A 73 -5.52 -0.35 -4.90
CA LEU A 73 -5.26 0.91 -4.20
C LEU A 73 -5.33 2.11 -5.16
N SER A 74 -4.78 1.99 -6.37
CA SER A 74 -4.89 3.05 -7.39
C SER A 74 -6.32 3.29 -7.90
N LEU A 75 -7.21 2.29 -7.79
CA LEU A 75 -8.63 2.45 -8.11
C LEU A 75 -9.39 3.09 -6.95
N ILE A 76 -9.07 2.72 -5.70
CA ILE A 76 -9.62 3.39 -4.50
C ILE A 76 -9.25 4.88 -4.53
N GLU A 77 -7.99 5.20 -4.80
CA GLU A 77 -7.51 6.58 -4.99
C GLU A 77 -8.29 7.34 -6.08
N GLN A 78 -8.73 6.65 -7.14
CA GLN A 78 -9.51 7.28 -8.21
C GLN A 78 -10.99 7.45 -7.86
N ALA A 79 -11.53 6.56 -7.03
CA ALA A 79 -12.94 6.53 -6.66
C ALA A 79 -13.25 7.35 -5.40
N THR A 80 -12.23 7.82 -4.68
CA THR A 80 -12.35 8.54 -3.41
C THR A 80 -11.42 9.75 -3.38
N GLU A 81 -11.54 10.60 -2.37
CA GLU A 81 -10.57 11.67 -2.12
C GLU A 81 -9.30 11.18 -1.38
N MET A 82 -9.13 9.87 -1.17
CA MET A 82 -7.98 9.31 -0.45
C MET A 82 -6.69 9.40 -1.26
N LYS A 83 -5.69 10.10 -0.72
CA LYS A 83 -4.32 10.02 -1.23
C LYS A 83 -3.63 8.76 -0.68
N ILE A 84 -3.27 7.84 -1.58
CA ILE A 84 -2.56 6.60 -1.22
C ILE A 84 -1.12 6.66 -1.73
N ILE A 85 -0.16 6.68 -0.81
CA ILE A 85 1.27 6.80 -1.11
C ILE A 85 1.83 5.43 -1.51
N ALA A 86 2.69 5.41 -2.54
CA ALA A 86 3.32 4.20 -3.06
C ALA A 86 4.85 4.27 -3.01
N LEU A 87 5.45 3.35 -2.26
CA LEU A 87 6.90 3.16 -2.12
C LEU A 87 7.30 1.80 -2.70
N GLY A 88 7.46 1.76 -4.03
CA GLY A 88 7.93 0.56 -4.74
C GLY A 88 9.45 0.43 -4.79
N GLY A 89 9.95 -0.49 -5.63
CA GLY A 89 11.39 -0.68 -5.85
C GLY A 89 12.13 -1.55 -4.83
N MET A 90 11.42 -2.24 -3.93
CA MET A 90 12.08 -3.11 -2.96
C MET A 90 12.86 -4.26 -3.63
N THR A 91 14.05 -4.53 -3.09
CA THR A 91 15.00 -5.51 -3.62
C THR A 91 15.45 -6.48 -2.53
N LYS A 92 15.57 -7.77 -2.88
CA LYS A 92 16.09 -8.79 -1.96
C LYS A 92 17.58 -8.54 -1.68
N PRO A 93 18.06 -8.82 -0.47
CA PRO A 93 19.47 -8.70 -0.17
C PRO A 93 20.27 -9.85 -0.80
N PRO A 94 21.62 -9.75 -0.80
CA PRO A 94 22.49 -10.84 -1.20
C PRO A 94 22.15 -12.13 -0.46
N TYR A 95 22.41 -13.27 -1.10
CA TYR A 95 22.20 -14.58 -0.50
C TYR A 95 22.97 -14.72 0.83
N GLY A 96 22.30 -15.25 1.85
CA GLY A 96 22.87 -15.42 3.20
C GLY A 96 22.72 -14.21 4.13
N SER A 97 22.12 -13.10 3.66
CA SER A 97 21.75 -11.98 4.51
C SER A 97 20.69 -12.36 5.56
N ASP A 98 20.79 -11.76 6.75
CA ASP A 98 19.81 -11.83 7.84
C ASP A 98 18.63 -10.87 7.66
N LYS A 99 18.82 -9.83 6.82
CA LYS A 99 17.75 -8.90 6.43
C LYS A 99 16.74 -9.53 5.45
N PHE A 100 15.50 -9.04 5.48
CA PHE A 100 14.47 -9.37 4.48
C PHE A 100 14.66 -8.60 3.16
N TRP A 101 15.23 -7.40 3.23
CA TRP A 101 15.37 -6.46 2.11
C TRP A 101 16.71 -5.74 2.16
N ALA A 102 17.26 -5.39 0.99
CA ALA A 102 18.44 -4.54 0.89
C ALA A 102 18.04 -3.06 0.92
N VAL A 103 18.54 -2.31 1.89
CA VAL A 103 18.34 -0.86 2.03
C VAL A 103 19.71 -0.20 2.11
N PRO A 104 20.20 0.51 1.07
CA PRO A 104 19.67 0.62 -0.31
C PRO A 104 19.78 -0.72 -1.10
N PRO A 105 19.10 -0.89 -2.25
CA PRO A 105 18.35 0.12 -3.03
C PRO A 105 16.86 0.25 -2.69
N SER A 106 16.33 -0.52 -1.74
CA SER A 106 14.94 -0.37 -1.31
C SER A 106 14.73 0.97 -0.59
N PRO A 107 13.49 1.48 -0.52
CA PRO A 107 13.15 2.67 0.27
C PRO A 107 13.62 2.56 1.73
N VAL A 108 14.07 3.66 2.33
CA VAL A 108 14.54 3.67 3.73
C VAL A 108 13.42 3.33 4.72
N GLU A 109 12.18 3.61 4.32
CA GLU A 109 10.94 3.27 5.03
C GLU A 109 10.81 1.76 5.28
N VAL A 110 11.49 0.92 4.50
CA VAL A 110 11.55 -0.52 4.76
C VAL A 110 12.14 -0.83 6.14
N ASP A 111 13.25 -0.19 6.49
CA ASP A 111 13.91 -0.39 7.79
C ASP A 111 13.14 0.38 8.90
N ILE A 112 12.64 1.58 8.62
CA ILE A 112 11.89 2.40 9.58
C ILE A 112 10.62 1.67 10.05
N PHE A 113 9.81 1.14 9.12
CA PHE A 113 8.52 0.51 9.43
C PHE A 113 8.63 -1.01 9.66
N GLY A 114 9.84 -1.57 9.67
CA GLY A 114 10.10 -2.99 9.90
C GLY A 114 9.39 -3.88 8.87
N ILE A 115 9.50 -3.55 7.60
CA ILE A 115 8.80 -4.25 6.52
C ILE A 115 9.45 -5.61 6.28
N THR A 116 8.69 -6.69 6.43
CA THR A 116 9.16 -8.08 6.23
C THR A 116 8.51 -8.77 5.04
N SER A 117 7.53 -8.12 4.39
CA SER A 117 6.71 -8.69 3.33
C SER A 117 6.38 -7.66 2.26
N SER A 118 6.13 -8.13 1.04
CA SER A 118 5.66 -7.30 -0.08
C SER A 118 4.34 -7.85 -0.63
N PRO A 119 3.32 -7.00 -0.86
CA PRO A 119 3.22 -5.63 -0.38
C PRO A 119 2.97 -5.61 1.14
N THR A 120 3.32 -4.50 1.79
CA THR A 120 2.79 -4.16 3.11
C THR A 120 2.06 -2.83 2.99
N ILE A 121 0.79 -2.82 3.41
CA ILE A 121 -0.08 -1.64 3.37
C ILE A 121 -0.25 -1.17 4.80
N LEU A 122 0.22 0.04 5.09
CA LEU A 122 0.14 0.69 6.39
C LEU A 122 -1.04 1.67 6.38
N ILE A 123 -1.80 1.70 7.46
CA ILE A 123 -2.97 2.57 7.63
C ILE A 123 -2.73 3.43 8.86
N PHE A 124 -2.80 4.75 8.67
CA PHE A 124 -2.57 5.75 9.71
C PHE A 124 -3.84 6.55 9.95
N ASN A 125 -4.06 6.98 11.19
CA ASN A 125 -5.10 7.94 11.54
C ASN A 125 -4.61 9.40 11.28
N SER A 126 -5.45 10.36 11.65
CA SER A 126 -5.19 11.79 11.46
C SER A 126 -4.05 12.33 12.33
N ASP A 127 -3.75 11.66 13.44
CA ASP A 127 -2.58 11.96 14.29
C ASP A 127 -1.27 11.40 13.70
N GLY A 128 -1.33 10.68 12.57
CA GLY A 128 -0.18 10.04 11.94
C GLY A 128 0.26 8.74 12.64
N ILE A 129 -0.56 8.19 13.53
CA ILE A 129 -0.29 6.94 14.24
C ILE A 129 -0.79 5.76 13.40
N GLU A 130 0.05 4.73 13.26
CA GLU A 130 -0.34 3.50 12.59
C GLU A 130 -1.40 2.74 13.41
N ILE A 131 -2.60 2.59 12.85
CA ILE A 131 -3.71 1.85 13.47
C ILE A 131 -3.78 0.40 12.99
N GLY A 132 -3.12 0.07 11.89
CA GLY A 132 -3.06 -1.29 11.39
C GLY A 132 -2.31 -1.42 10.08
N ARG A 133 -2.05 -2.67 9.69
CA ARG A 133 -1.40 -2.99 8.42
C ARG A 133 -1.85 -4.31 7.82
N ILE A 134 -1.86 -4.39 6.50
CA ILE A 134 -2.12 -5.61 5.73
C ILE A 134 -0.79 -6.11 5.19
N LYS A 135 -0.43 -7.36 5.52
CA LYS A 135 0.78 -8.03 5.04
C LYS A 135 0.40 -9.02 3.94
N THR A 136 0.92 -8.78 2.74
CA THR A 136 0.72 -9.52 1.47
C THR A 136 -0.70 -9.50 0.90
N ARG A 137 -1.70 -9.97 1.65
CA ARG A 137 -3.10 -10.10 1.19
C ARG A 137 -4.08 -9.91 2.34
N PRO A 138 -5.36 -9.60 2.03
CA PRO A 138 -6.44 -9.62 3.01
C PRO A 138 -6.52 -10.96 3.76
N LYS A 139 -6.80 -10.90 5.07
CA LYS A 139 -6.99 -12.04 5.98
C LYS A 139 -8.33 -12.04 6.69
N MET A 140 -8.94 -10.87 6.87
CA MET A 140 -10.20 -10.71 7.62
C MET A 140 -11.38 -10.59 6.66
N GLU A 141 -11.17 -9.97 5.51
CA GLU A 141 -12.23 -9.68 4.54
C GLU A 141 -11.92 -10.26 3.14
N PRO A 142 -12.93 -10.47 2.27
CA PRO A 142 -12.74 -11.03 0.94
C PRO A 142 -11.94 -10.13 -0.02
N THR A 143 -12.04 -8.81 0.14
CA THR A 143 -11.37 -7.82 -0.73
C THR A 143 -10.49 -6.87 0.06
N LEU A 144 -9.59 -6.18 -0.66
CA LEU A 144 -8.63 -5.28 -0.05
C LEU A 144 -9.31 -4.04 0.55
N GLU A 145 -10.23 -3.42 -0.19
CA GLU A 145 -11.00 -2.27 0.25
C GLU A 145 -11.86 -2.59 1.48
N GLN A 146 -12.45 -3.78 1.55
CA GLN A 146 -13.20 -4.21 2.73
C GLN A 146 -12.29 -4.38 3.96
N GLU A 147 -11.09 -4.95 3.78
CA GLU A 147 -10.16 -5.10 4.90
C GLU A 147 -9.65 -3.76 5.44
N ILE A 148 -9.41 -2.79 4.56
CA ILE A 148 -9.03 -1.42 4.97
C ILE A 148 -10.16 -0.79 5.80
N VAL A 149 -11.41 -0.89 5.34
CA VAL A 149 -12.58 -0.44 6.11
C VAL A 149 -12.63 -1.12 7.47
N LYS A 150 -12.47 -2.45 7.52
CA LYS A 150 -12.51 -3.22 8.76
C LYS A 150 -11.47 -2.75 9.76
N ILE A 151 -10.23 -2.52 9.31
CA ILE A 151 -9.14 -2.02 10.16
C ILE A 151 -9.47 -0.63 10.71
N ILE A 152 -10.02 0.27 9.87
CA ILE A 152 -10.41 1.62 10.29
C ILE A 152 -11.55 1.54 11.32
N GLU A 153 -12.61 0.78 11.05
CA GLU A 153 -13.76 0.63 11.95
C GLU A 153 -13.34 0.02 13.30
N ASP A 154 -12.47 -1.00 13.31
CA ASP A 154 -11.96 -1.60 14.53
C ASP A 154 -11.10 -0.65 15.37
N SER A 155 -10.42 0.32 14.73
CA SER A 155 -9.59 1.30 15.43
C SER A 155 -10.39 2.40 16.14
N GLN A 156 -11.67 2.55 15.79
CA GLN A 156 -12.58 3.53 16.39
C GLN A 156 -13.26 3.01 17.67
N GLY A 157 -13.09 1.72 17.99
CA GLY A 157 -13.72 1.01 19.11
C GLY A 157 -12.86 0.85 20.35
#